data_AF-A0A817MTW3-F1
#
_entry.id   AF-A0A817MTW3-F1
#
_cell.length_a   1.000
_cell.length_b   1.000
_cell.length_c   1.000
_cell.angle_alpha   90.00
_cell.angle_beta   90.00
_cell.angle_gamma   90.00
#
_symmetry.space_group_name_H-M   'P 1'
#
loop_
_entity.id
_entity.type
_entity.pdbx_description
1 polymer ?
#
loop_
_entity_poly.entity_id
_entity_poly.type
_entity_poly.pdbx_seq_one_letter_code
_entity_poly.pdbx_strand_id
1 'polypeptide(L)'
;MRVTKVEEPSKYGVVVYETETGKIDRFVEKPREYVSNKINAGLYIFSKGVLDRIQLRPTSIEKEIFPAMAADNQLYAFELKGFWMDVGQPKDYLIGMSLYLNYVRHSNSDRLSRENGTVGNVLVDSTAKIGERCRIGPNVVIGPRVIVQDGVCLKNCTILGDSLIKSHSWIANCIIGWRCNIGQWVRMENTSVLGLDVSVQDELFINGGVILPHKAISESISEPKILI
;
A
#
# COMPACT_ATOMS: atom_id res chain seq x y z
N MET A 1 -16.06 12.95 -11.72
CA MET A 1 -15.14 12.36 -10.73
C MET A 1 -15.08 10.86 -10.90
N ARG A 2 -13.96 10.24 -10.56
CA ARG A 2 -13.87 8.78 -10.51
C ARG A 2 -14.42 8.26 -9.20
N VAL A 3 -15.20 7.18 -9.28
CA VAL A 3 -15.72 6.46 -8.13
C VAL A 3 -15.21 5.02 -8.15
N THR A 4 -15.04 4.42 -6.98
CA THR A 4 -14.66 3.01 -6.86
C THR A 4 -15.58 2.29 -5.90
N LYS A 5 -15.70 0.98 -6.07
CA LYS A 5 -16.45 0.12 -5.16
C LYS A 5 -15.51 -0.36 -4.04
N VAL A 6 -15.94 -0.21 -2.80
CA VAL A 6 -15.24 -0.74 -1.61
C VAL A 6 -16.17 -1.59 -0.76
N GLU A 7 -15.62 -2.53 0.00
CA GLU A 7 -16.41 -3.36 0.91
C GLU A 7 -16.88 -2.58 2.14
N GLU A 8 -16.03 -1.70 2.68
CA GLU A 8 -16.31 -0.90 3.88
C GLU A 8 -16.34 0.61 3.55
N PRO A 9 -17.49 1.17 3.16
CA PRO A 9 -17.60 2.59 2.76
C PRO A 9 -17.63 3.58 3.93
N SER A 10 -17.80 3.11 5.18
CA SER A 10 -17.98 3.97 6.38
C SER A 10 -16.81 4.91 6.67
N LYS A 11 -15.62 4.61 6.14
CA LYS A 11 -14.40 5.40 6.31
C LYS A 11 -14.26 6.53 5.28
N TYR A 12 -15.11 6.57 4.26
CA TYR A 12 -14.93 7.38 3.06
C TYR A 12 -16.15 8.26 2.75
N GLY A 13 -15.98 9.18 1.78
CA GLY A 13 -17.07 9.94 1.17
C GLY A 13 -17.81 9.10 0.13
N VAL A 14 -19.05 8.72 0.43
CA VAL A 14 -19.94 7.98 -0.48
C VAL A 14 -20.56 8.92 -1.51
N VAL A 15 -20.59 8.48 -2.75
CA VAL A 15 -21.16 9.23 -3.88
C VAL A 15 -22.44 8.54 -4.34
N VAL A 16 -23.54 9.29 -4.35
CA VAL A 16 -24.83 8.84 -4.88
C VAL A 16 -25.02 9.46 -6.26
N TYR A 17 -25.26 8.64 -7.27
CA TYR A 17 -25.42 9.05 -8.65
C TYR A 17 -26.40 8.15 -9.40
N GLU A 18 -26.97 8.66 -10.47
CA GLU A 18 -27.83 7.93 -11.39
C GLU A 18 -26.99 7.01 -12.27
N THR A 19 -27.26 5.70 -12.26
CA THR A 19 -26.43 4.70 -12.94
C THR A 19 -26.40 4.83 -14.46
N GLU A 20 -27.51 5.24 -15.08
CA GLU A 20 -27.62 5.34 -16.55
C GLU A 20 -26.84 6.52 -17.11
N THR A 21 -26.95 7.69 -16.48
CA THR A 21 -26.32 8.92 -16.95
C THR A 21 -24.96 9.19 -16.29
N GLY A 22 -24.69 8.54 -15.15
CA GLY A 22 -23.56 8.83 -14.27
C GLY A 22 -23.72 10.14 -13.49
N LYS A 23 -24.86 10.84 -13.58
CA LYS A 23 -25.03 12.15 -12.97
C LYS A 23 -25.08 12.06 -11.44
N ILE A 24 -24.27 12.87 -10.76
CA ILE A 24 -24.19 12.86 -9.30
C ILE A 24 -25.35 13.66 -8.70
N ASP A 25 -26.02 13.02 -7.75
CA ASP A 25 -27.10 13.62 -6.95
C ASP A 25 -26.52 14.30 -5.70
N ARG A 26 -25.85 13.52 -4.85
CA ARG A 26 -25.33 14.03 -3.57
C ARG A 26 -24.16 13.22 -3.03
N PHE A 27 -23.51 13.81 -2.03
CA PHE A 27 -22.40 13.22 -1.28
C PHE A 27 -22.83 12.90 0.14
N VAL A 28 -22.34 11.78 0.67
CA VAL A 28 -22.53 11.41 2.08
C VAL A 28 -21.18 11.09 2.69
N GLU A 29 -20.68 11.99 3.52
CA GLU A 29 -19.38 11.84 4.18
C GLU A 29 -19.49 10.88 5.37
N LYS A 30 -18.72 9.79 5.36
CA LYS A 30 -18.60 8.81 6.46
C LYS A 30 -19.96 8.38 7.02
N PRO A 31 -20.81 7.74 6.19
CA PRO A 31 -22.17 7.42 6.57
C PRO A 31 -22.21 6.41 7.73
N ARG A 32 -23.10 6.63 8.69
CA ARG A 32 -23.36 5.70 9.80
C ARG A 32 -24.21 4.50 9.39
N GLU A 33 -25.08 4.71 8.40
CA GLU A 33 -25.93 3.67 7.80
C GLU A 33 -25.46 3.40 6.37
N TYR A 34 -25.72 2.19 5.87
CA TYR A 34 -25.34 1.86 4.50
C TYR A 34 -26.15 2.70 3.49
N VAL A 35 -25.45 3.46 2.63
CA VAL A 35 -26.05 4.23 1.54
C VAL A 35 -25.70 3.62 0.19
N SER A 36 -24.40 3.46 -0.08
CA SER A 36 -23.83 2.88 -1.29
C SER A 36 -22.40 2.43 -1.00
N ASN A 37 -21.89 1.48 -1.79
CA ASN A 37 -20.50 1.05 -1.75
C ASN A 37 -19.59 1.81 -2.73
N LYS A 38 -20.12 2.83 -3.41
CA LYS A 38 -19.38 3.68 -4.35
C LYS A 38 -18.85 4.90 -3.62
N ILE A 39 -17.53 5.00 -3.54
CA ILE A 39 -16.84 6.10 -2.86
C ILE A 39 -16.11 6.99 -3.85
N ASN A 40 -15.85 8.23 -3.44
CA ASN A 40 -14.97 9.14 -4.14
C ASN A 40 -13.55 8.57 -4.19
N ALA A 41 -12.99 8.37 -5.39
CA ALA A 41 -11.65 7.80 -5.56
C ALA A 41 -10.53 8.86 -5.60
N GLY A 42 -10.86 10.14 -5.40
CA GLY A 42 -9.88 11.24 -5.37
C GLY A 42 -9.35 11.68 -6.74
N LEU A 43 -9.90 11.14 -7.85
CA LEU A 43 -9.47 11.47 -9.21
C LEU A 43 -10.56 12.23 -9.96
N TYR A 44 -10.20 13.42 -10.45
CA TYR A 44 -11.12 14.36 -11.05
C TYR A 44 -10.65 14.84 -12.42
N ILE A 45 -11.60 15.10 -13.31
CA ILE A 45 -11.37 15.72 -14.61
C ILE A 45 -12.32 16.91 -14.68
N PHE A 46 -11.78 18.10 -14.90
CA PHE A 46 -12.54 19.34 -14.97
C PHE A 46 -12.23 20.10 -16.25
N SER A 47 -13.20 20.86 -16.75
CA SER A 47 -12.93 21.99 -17.63
C SER A 47 -12.34 23.16 -16.82
N LYS A 48 -11.60 24.05 -17.49
CA LYS A 48 -10.95 25.21 -16.82
C LYS A 48 -11.92 26.12 -16.06
N GLY A 49 -13.19 26.19 -16.47
CA GLY A 49 -14.22 26.99 -15.80
C GLY A 49 -14.49 26.60 -14.34
N VAL A 50 -14.01 25.44 -13.87
CA VAL A 50 -14.06 25.13 -12.43
C VAL A 50 -13.26 26.13 -11.59
N LEU A 51 -12.21 26.73 -12.16
CA LEU A 51 -11.37 27.70 -11.46
C LEU A 51 -12.15 28.96 -11.07
N ASP A 52 -13.15 29.35 -11.86
CA ASP A 52 -14.02 30.50 -11.57
C ASP A 52 -14.88 30.28 -10.32
N ARG A 53 -15.05 29.02 -9.90
CA ARG A 53 -15.75 28.66 -8.65
C ARG A 53 -14.84 28.70 -7.42
N ILE A 54 -13.53 28.79 -7.60
CA ILE A 54 -12.55 28.72 -6.51
C ILE A 54 -12.16 30.14 -6.10
N GLN A 55 -12.46 30.50 -4.86
CA GLN A 55 -12.08 31.79 -4.30
C GLN A 55 -10.58 31.80 -3.95
N LEU A 56 -9.96 32.99 -3.93
CA LEU A 56 -8.56 33.18 -3.51
C LEU A 56 -8.41 33.09 -1.98
N ARG A 57 -8.84 31.96 -1.42
CA ARG A 57 -8.72 31.59 -0.02
C ARG A 57 -8.62 30.06 0.09
N PRO A 58 -8.25 29.51 1.26
CA PRO A 58 -8.42 28.08 1.51
C PRO A 58 -9.87 27.66 1.22
N THR A 59 -10.04 26.72 0.30
CA THR A 59 -11.33 26.21 -0.17
C THR A 59 -11.27 24.69 -0.26
N SER A 60 -12.26 24.02 0.30
CA SER A 60 -12.43 22.58 0.14
C SER A 60 -13.29 22.30 -1.09
N ILE A 61 -12.70 21.66 -2.11
CA ILE A 61 -13.43 21.30 -3.32
C ILE A 61 -14.63 20.37 -2.99
N GLU A 62 -14.45 19.45 -2.05
CA GLU A 62 -15.46 18.45 -1.68
C GLU A 62 -16.63 19.05 -0.89
N LYS A 63 -16.37 20.06 -0.06
CA LYS A 63 -17.40 20.69 0.78
C LYS A 63 -18.06 21.90 0.14
N GLU A 64 -17.35 22.61 -0.74
CA GLU A 64 -17.82 23.89 -1.27
C GLU A 64 -18.13 23.82 -2.77
N ILE A 65 -17.30 23.13 -3.56
CA ILE A 65 -17.41 23.16 -5.03
C ILE A 65 -18.25 22.01 -5.56
N PHE A 66 -18.04 20.78 -5.09
CA PHE A 66 -18.79 19.61 -5.54
C PHE A 66 -20.28 19.69 -5.25
N PRO A 67 -20.74 20.13 -4.06
CA PRO A 67 -22.17 20.29 -3.83
C PRO A 67 -22.80 21.32 -4.78
N ALA A 68 -22.11 22.44 -5.05
CA ALA A 68 -22.59 23.44 -6.01
C ALA A 68 -22.63 22.91 -7.44
N MET A 69 -21.60 22.20 -7.89
CA MET A 69 -21.58 21.59 -9.23
C MET A 69 -22.61 20.47 -9.39
N ALA A 70 -22.87 19.69 -8.34
CA ALA A 70 -23.93 18.67 -8.35
C ALA A 70 -25.31 19.32 -8.46
N ALA A 71 -25.57 20.38 -7.68
CA ALA A 71 -26.81 21.16 -7.77
C ALA A 71 -27.01 21.78 -9.18
N ASP A 72 -25.93 22.23 -9.81
CA ASP A 72 -25.93 22.77 -11.17
C ASP A 72 -25.99 21.67 -12.26
N ASN A 73 -26.06 20.38 -11.88
CA ASN A 73 -26.09 19.25 -12.80
C ASN A 73 -24.83 19.10 -13.67
N GLN A 74 -23.69 19.58 -13.18
CA GLN A 74 -22.40 19.61 -13.90
C GLN A 74 -21.39 18.58 -13.38
N LEU A 75 -21.81 17.67 -12.49
CA LEU A 75 -20.93 16.69 -11.87
C LEU A 75 -21.40 15.27 -12.15
N TYR A 76 -20.49 14.46 -12.69
CA TYR A 76 -20.76 13.09 -13.12
C TYR A 76 -19.75 12.11 -12.53
N ALA A 77 -20.20 10.94 -12.13
CA ALA A 77 -19.41 9.82 -11.68
C ALA A 77 -18.95 8.98 -12.88
N PHE A 78 -17.71 8.50 -12.80
CA PHE A 78 -17.17 7.54 -13.73
C PHE A 78 -16.54 6.39 -12.93
N GLU A 79 -17.01 5.17 -13.12
CA GLU A 79 -16.50 4.03 -12.36
C GLU A 79 -15.07 3.67 -12.77
N LEU A 80 -14.19 3.57 -11.77
CA LEU A 80 -12.82 3.12 -11.95
C LEU A 80 -12.83 1.60 -12.12
N LYS A 81 -12.16 1.11 -13.17
CA LYS A 81 -11.94 -0.31 -13.41
C LYS A 81 -10.60 -0.72 -12.78
N GLY A 82 -10.54 -1.93 -12.22
CA GLY A 82 -9.36 -2.46 -11.58
C GLY A 82 -9.45 -2.38 -10.05
N PHE A 83 -8.32 -2.21 -9.39
CA PHE A 83 -8.24 -2.09 -7.94
C PHE A 83 -7.99 -0.64 -7.52
N TRP A 84 -8.35 -0.32 -6.29
CA TRP A 84 -8.10 0.98 -5.67
C TRP A 84 -7.76 0.75 -4.20
N MET A 85 -6.85 1.57 -3.68
CA MET A 85 -6.50 1.55 -2.26
C MET A 85 -6.06 2.94 -1.80
N ASP A 86 -6.62 3.40 -0.68
CA ASP A 86 -6.12 4.56 0.05
C ASP A 86 -4.99 4.13 0.98
N VAL A 87 -3.75 4.48 0.63
CA VAL A 87 -2.57 4.06 1.37
C VAL A 87 -2.25 5.11 2.44
N GLY A 88 -3.00 5.06 3.54
CA GLY A 88 -2.83 5.96 4.68
C GLY A 88 -2.02 5.38 5.84
N GLN A 89 -2.06 4.06 6.05
CA GLN A 89 -1.33 3.36 7.12
C GLN A 89 -0.43 2.25 6.57
N PRO A 90 0.59 1.79 7.32
CA PRO A 90 1.48 0.70 6.87
C PRO A 90 0.75 -0.58 6.45
N LYS A 91 -0.31 -0.98 7.17
CA LYS A 91 -1.11 -2.15 6.79
C LYS A 91 -1.79 -1.96 5.42
N ASP A 92 -2.23 -0.75 5.11
CA ASP A 92 -2.93 -0.42 3.88
C ASP A 92 -1.97 -0.50 2.69
N TYR A 93 -0.70 -0.15 2.91
CA TYR A 93 0.36 -0.34 1.92
C TYR A 93 0.53 -1.82 1.54
N LEU A 94 0.57 -2.73 2.52
CA LEU A 94 0.73 -4.18 2.25
C LEU A 94 -0.48 -4.77 1.50
N ILE A 95 -1.68 -4.30 1.83
CA ILE A 95 -2.90 -4.70 1.12
C ILE A 95 -2.87 -4.13 -0.32
N GLY A 96 -2.54 -2.85 -0.49
CA GLY A 96 -2.39 -2.21 -1.80
C GLY A 96 -1.34 -2.89 -2.68
N MET A 97 -0.21 -3.28 -2.10
CA MET A 97 0.81 -4.09 -2.76
C MET A 97 0.24 -5.44 -3.21
N SER A 98 -0.52 -6.13 -2.36
CA SER A 98 -1.14 -7.41 -2.70
C SER A 98 -2.16 -7.27 -3.84
N LEU A 99 -2.98 -6.21 -3.82
CA LEU A 99 -3.91 -5.88 -4.90
C LEU A 99 -3.18 -5.62 -6.22
N TYR A 100 -2.08 -4.86 -6.19
CA TYR A 100 -1.25 -4.62 -7.36
C TYR A 100 -0.64 -5.91 -7.90
N LEU A 101 -0.05 -6.74 -7.04
CA LEU A 101 0.53 -8.03 -7.44
C LEU A 101 -0.51 -8.96 -8.06
N ASN A 102 -1.74 -8.97 -7.52
CA ASN A 102 -2.84 -9.71 -8.11
C ASN A 102 -3.25 -9.15 -9.48
N TYR A 103 -3.27 -7.83 -9.64
CA TYR A 103 -3.48 -7.21 -10.95
C TYR A 103 -2.39 -7.59 -11.96
N VAL A 104 -1.11 -7.55 -11.57
CA VAL A 104 0.02 -7.97 -12.43
C VAL A 104 -0.13 -9.43 -12.83
N ARG A 105 -0.55 -10.32 -11.93
CA ARG A 105 -0.82 -11.73 -12.25
C ARG A 105 -1.78 -11.91 -13.43
N HIS A 106 -2.82 -11.08 -13.52
CA HIS A 106 -3.84 -11.18 -14.57
C HIS A 106 -3.51 -10.37 -15.83
N SER A 107 -2.76 -9.27 -15.69
CA SER A 107 -2.49 -8.33 -16.78
C SER A 107 -1.12 -8.50 -17.44
N ASN A 108 -0.11 -8.94 -16.68
CA ASN A 108 1.27 -9.09 -17.15
C ASN A 108 2.03 -10.10 -16.26
N SER A 109 1.60 -11.37 -16.32
CA SER A 109 2.09 -12.43 -15.44
C SER A 109 3.59 -12.73 -15.58
N ASP A 110 4.19 -12.33 -16.71
CA ASP A 110 5.60 -12.57 -17.03
C ASP A 110 6.54 -11.70 -16.19
N ARG A 111 6.01 -10.63 -15.57
CA ARG A 111 6.75 -9.82 -14.60
C ARG A 111 6.89 -10.50 -13.24
N LEU A 112 6.06 -11.48 -12.92
CA LEU A 112 6.14 -12.18 -11.63
C LEU A 112 7.25 -13.23 -11.69
N SER A 113 8.05 -13.31 -10.62
CA SER A 113 9.08 -14.33 -10.50
C SER A 113 8.45 -15.73 -10.45
N ARG A 114 9.10 -16.65 -11.16
CA ARG A 114 8.77 -18.09 -11.20
C ARG A 114 9.96 -18.95 -10.78
N GLU A 115 10.93 -18.35 -10.11
CA GLU A 115 12.13 -19.04 -9.65
C GLU A 115 11.80 -20.09 -8.58
N ASN A 116 12.69 -21.07 -8.42
CA ASN A 116 12.53 -22.09 -7.41
C ASN A 116 12.46 -21.47 -6.00
N GLY A 117 11.53 -21.92 -5.16
CA GLY A 117 11.27 -21.34 -3.84
C GLY A 117 10.29 -20.18 -3.82
N THR A 118 9.82 -19.68 -4.98
CA THR A 118 8.74 -18.69 -5.04
C THR A 118 7.36 -19.33 -4.85
N VAL A 119 6.48 -18.65 -4.12
CA VAL A 119 5.12 -19.11 -3.81
C VAL A 119 4.14 -17.98 -4.05
N GLY A 120 3.19 -18.14 -4.98
CA GLY A 120 2.15 -17.13 -5.25
C GLY A 120 2.69 -15.94 -6.04
N ASN A 121 2.22 -14.72 -5.71
CA ASN A 121 2.62 -13.52 -6.46
C ASN A 121 3.87 -12.90 -5.84
N VAL A 122 4.98 -12.92 -6.57
CA VAL A 122 6.26 -12.35 -6.16
C VAL A 122 6.79 -11.49 -7.30
N LEU A 123 7.18 -10.25 -6.98
CA LEU A 123 7.85 -9.35 -7.93
C LEU A 123 9.28 -9.12 -7.44
N VAL A 124 10.25 -9.40 -8.30
CA VAL A 124 11.68 -9.27 -7.98
C VAL A 124 12.31 -8.36 -9.02
N ASP A 125 13.00 -7.33 -8.57
CA ASP A 125 13.82 -6.52 -9.46
C ASP A 125 14.98 -7.33 -10.05
N SER A 126 15.28 -7.15 -11.33
CA SER A 126 16.32 -7.89 -12.05
C SER A 126 17.74 -7.77 -11.45
N THR A 127 17.98 -6.75 -10.63
CA THR A 127 19.29 -6.53 -9.98
C THR A 127 19.38 -7.13 -8.59
N ALA A 128 18.28 -7.66 -8.05
CA ALA A 128 18.28 -8.35 -6.76
C ALA A 128 18.99 -9.70 -6.86
N LYS A 129 19.56 -10.15 -5.75
CA LYS A 129 20.23 -11.44 -5.63
C LYS A 129 19.56 -12.24 -4.52
N ILE A 130 19.13 -13.45 -4.85
CA ILE A 130 18.46 -14.36 -3.92
C ILE A 130 19.34 -15.60 -3.76
N GLY A 131 19.64 -15.94 -2.51
CA GLY A 131 20.42 -17.11 -2.13
C GLY A 131 19.65 -18.42 -2.26
N GLU A 132 20.34 -19.51 -1.94
CA GLU A 132 19.77 -20.85 -2.06
C GLU A 132 18.74 -21.14 -0.96
N ARG A 133 17.84 -22.11 -1.22
CA ARG A 133 16.88 -22.63 -0.24
C ARG A 133 15.96 -21.55 0.38
N CYS A 134 15.78 -20.41 -0.30
CA CYS A 134 14.84 -19.38 0.12
C CYS A 134 13.39 -19.81 -0.14
N ARG A 135 12.47 -19.29 0.68
CA ARG A 135 11.03 -19.40 0.43
C ARG A 135 10.40 -18.02 0.36
N ILE A 136 9.98 -17.60 -0.83
CA ILE A 136 9.57 -16.22 -1.08
C ILE A 136 8.11 -16.20 -1.51
N GLY A 137 7.26 -15.55 -0.72
CA GLY A 137 5.85 -15.34 -1.01
C GLY A 137 4.89 -16.05 -0.04
N PRO A 138 3.56 -15.87 -0.24
CA PRO A 138 2.94 -15.00 -1.26
C PRO A 138 3.07 -13.51 -0.95
N ASN A 139 2.82 -12.69 -1.96
CA ASN A 139 2.74 -11.23 -1.91
C ASN A 139 4.04 -10.59 -1.45
N VAL A 140 5.12 -10.82 -2.18
CA VAL A 140 6.43 -10.24 -1.86
C VAL A 140 6.92 -9.36 -2.99
N VAL A 141 7.45 -8.20 -2.64
CA VAL A 141 8.18 -7.31 -3.55
C VAL A 141 9.61 -7.17 -3.08
N ILE A 142 10.57 -7.44 -3.96
CA ILE A 142 12.01 -7.29 -3.72
C ILE A 142 12.51 -6.20 -4.66
N GLY A 143 12.97 -5.09 -4.08
CA GLY A 143 13.45 -3.91 -4.78
C GLY A 143 14.86 -4.08 -5.39
N PRO A 144 15.34 -3.04 -6.08
CA PRO A 144 16.62 -3.09 -6.78
C PRO A 144 17.80 -3.27 -5.83
N ARG A 145 18.78 -4.08 -6.24
CA ARG A 145 20.04 -4.36 -5.53
C ARG A 145 19.85 -4.93 -4.12
N VAL A 146 18.66 -5.45 -3.81
CA VAL A 146 18.43 -6.18 -2.57
C VAL A 146 19.19 -7.49 -2.61
N ILE A 147 19.82 -7.86 -1.51
CA ILE A 147 20.47 -9.15 -1.33
C ILE A 147 19.71 -9.94 -0.27
N VAL A 148 19.16 -11.07 -0.67
CA VAL A 148 18.53 -12.05 0.22
C VAL A 148 19.47 -13.24 0.32
N GLN A 149 20.01 -13.50 1.51
CA GLN A 149 20.91 -14.64 1.73
C GLN A 149 20.14 -15.96 1.91
N ASP A 150 20.90 -17.07 1.97
CA ASP A 150 20.37 -18.42 1.99
C ASP A 150 19.33 -18.68 3.11
N GLY A 151 18.33 -19.50 2.78
CA GLY A 151 17.34 -19.98 3.74
C GLY A 151 16.36 -18.93 4.25
N VAL A 152 16.39 -17.70 3.72
CA VAL A 152 15.47 -16.63 4.11
C VAL A 152 14.04 -16.97 3.67
N CYS A 153 13.09 -16.66 4.54
CA CYS A 153 11.67 -16.83 4.30
C CYS A 153 10.95 -15.48 4.31
N LEU A 154 10.30 -15.11 3.20
CA LEU A 154 9.61 -13.83 3.03
C LEU A 154 8.12 -14.07 2.76
N LYS A 155 7.23 -13.34 3.42
CA LYS A 155 5.78 -13.46 3.19
C LYS A 155 5.07 -12.13 3.41
N ASN A 156 4.22 -11.73 2.47
CA ASN A 156 3.41 -10.52 2.58
C ASN A 156 4.23 -9.29 3.01
N CYS A 157 5.36 -9.06 2.34
CA CYS A 157 6.30 -8.00 2.71
C CYS A 157 6.89 -7.31 1.48
N THR A 158 7.38 -6.10 1.69
CA THR A 158 8.17 -5.37 0.70
C THR A 158 9.56 -5.13 1.26
N ILE A 159 10.57 -5.25 0.41
CA ILE A 159 11.95 -4.89 0.73
C ILE A 159 12.41 -3.85 -0.29
N LEU A 160 12.63 -2.63 0.19
CA LEU A 160 13.08 -1.54 -0.67
C LEU A 160 14.58 -1.64 -0.96
N GLY A 161 15.02 -0.89 -1.96
CA GLY A 161 16.31 -1.09 -2.59
C GLY A 161 17.52 -0.96 -1.67
N ASP A 162 18.61 -1.59 -2.08
CA ASP A 162 19.91 -1.58 -1.38
C ASP A 162 19.92 -2.22 0.02
N SER A 163 18.89 -3.00 0.36
CA SER A 163 18.80 -3.69 1.65
C SER A 163 19.38 -5.11 1.60
N LEU A 164 19.91 -5.56 2.75
CA LEU A 164 20.46 -6.90 2.95
C LEU A 164 19.61 -7.64 3.98
N ILE A 165 19.12 -8.82 3.63
CA ILE A 165 18.50 -9.77 4.54
C ILE A 165 19.43 -10.96 4.71
N LYS A 166 20.01 -11.13 5.89
CA LYS A 166 20.97 -12.20 6.15
C LYS A 166 20.28 -13.55 6.37
N SER A 167 21.08 -14.60 6.32
CA SER A 167 20.64 -16.00 6.24
C SER A 167 19.65 -16.39 7.35
N HIS A 168 18.72 -17.27 6.97
CA HIS A 168 17.75 -17.91 7.87
C HIS A 168 16.80 -16.98 8.63
N SER A 169 16.68 -15.73 8.19
CA SER A 169 15.71 -14.79 8.75
C SER A 169 14.31 -15.01 8.16
N TRP A 170 13.29 -14.76 8.98
CA TRP A 170 11.88 -14.86 8.59
C TRP A 170 11.19 -13.51 8.72
N ILE A 171 10.75 -12.96 7.59
CA ILE A 171 10.14 -11.64 7.49
C ILE A 171 8.72 -11.79 6.95
N ALA A 172 7.73 -11.53 7.79
CA ALA A 172 6.33 -11.68 7.44
C ALA A 172 5.51 -10.43 7.77
N ASN A 173 4.64 -9.97 6.86
CA ASN A 173 3.80 -8.79 7.12
C ASN A 173 4.63 -7.56 7.52
N CYS A 174 5.63 -7.20 6.72
CA CYS A 174 6.59 -6.14 7.07
C CYS A 174 6.90 -5.22 5.90
N ILE A 175 7.32 -4.00 6.21
CA ILE A 175 7.83 -3.01 5.25
C ILE A 175 9.28 -2.73 5.62
N ILE A 176 10.21 -3.20 4.81
CA ILE A 176 11.63 -2.95 5.02
C ILE A 176 12.04 -1.77 4.13
N GLY A 177 12.45 -0.67 4.76
CA GLY A 177 12.95 0.52 4.10
C GLY A 177 14.23 0.29 3.27
N TRP A 178 14.74 1.38 2.69
CA TRP A 178 15.96 1.34 1.89
C TRP A 178 17.20 1.17 2.76
N ARG A 179 18.24 0.54 2.21
CA ARG A 179 19.57 0.41 2.85
C ARG A 179 19.53 -0.24 4.25
N CYS A 180 18.53 -1.07 4.52
CA CYS A 180 18.44 -1.77 5.79
C CYS A 180 19.35 -2.99 5.80
N ASN A 181 19.90 -3.32 6.97
CA ASN A 181 20.67 -4.53 7.19
C ASN A 181 19.99 -5.37 8.27
N ILE A 182 19.36 -6.46 7.86
CA ILE A 182 18.68 -7.38 8.78
C ILE A 182 19.60 -8.56 9.06
N GLY A 183 19.91 -8.75 10.34
CA GLY A 183 20.75 -9.82 10.87
C GLY A 183 20.28 -11.24 10.53
N GLN A 184 21.12 -12.21 10.86
CA GLN A 184 20.81 -13.64 10.73
C GLN A 184 19.77 -14.06 11.76
N TRP A 185 18.95 -15.07 11.45
CA TRP A 185 17.97 -15.63 12.39
C TRP A 185 16.98 -14.60 12.97
N VAL A 186 16.80 -13.47 12.28
CA VAL A 186 15.87 -12.43 12.69
C VAL A 186 14.46 -12.84 12.32
N ARG A 187 13.52 -12.63 13.24
CA ARG A 187 12.10 -12.81 13.01
C ARG A 187 11.39 -11.46 13.07
N MET A 188 10.69 -11.08 12.00
CA MET A 188 9.88 -9.86 11.96
C MET A 188 8.44 -10.18 11.57
N GLU A 189 7.49 -9.68 12.36
CA GLU A 189 6.07 -9.88 12.11
C GLU A 189 5.18 -8.69 12.53
N ASN A 190 3.86 -8.84 12.30
CA ASN A 190 2.80 -7.93 12.74
C ASN A 190 2.92 -6.47 12.30
N THR A 191 3.14 -6.24 11.00
CA THR A 191 3.23 -4.89 10.40
C THR A 191 4.40 -4.09 10.97
N SER A 192 5.57 -4.73 11.10
CA SER A 192 6.80 -4.02 11.43
C SER A 192 7.29 -3.20 10.23
N VAL A 193 7.77 -1.98 10.51
CA VAL A 193 8.22 -1.00 9.52
C VAL A 193 9.62 -0.54 9.87
N LEU A 194 10.56 -0.69 8.95
CA LEU A 194 11.89 -0.10 9.06
C LEU A 194 11.99 1.12 8.16
N GLY A 195 12.47 2.24 8.72
CA GLY A 195 12.86 3.43 7.96
C GLY A 195 14.10 3.20 7.10
N LEU A 196 14.63 4.29 6.55
CA LEU A 196 15.89 4.28 5.81
C LEU A 196 17.05 3.89 6.73
N ASP A 197 17.96 3.04 6.26
CA ASP A 197 19.25 2.77 6.89
C ASP A 197 19.12 2.26 8.33
N VAL A 198 18.23 1.29 8.53
CA VAL A 198 18.06 0.60 9.83
C VAL A 198 18.85 -0.70 9.83
N SER A 199 19.64 -0.90 10.88
CA SER A 199 20.35 -2.16 11.14
C SER A 199 19.70 -2.92 12.28
N VAL A 200 19.39 -4.19 12.07
CA VAL A 200 18.87 -5.11 13.08
C VAL A 200 19.93 -6.18 13.32
N GLN A 201 20.38 -6.33 14.57
CA GLN A 201 21.36 -7.36 14.93
C GLN A 201 20.78 -8.78 14.76
N ASP A 202 21.67 -9.76 14.75
CA ASP A 202 21.32 -11.17 14.59
C ASP A 202 20.43 -11.64 15.76
N GLU A 203 19.60 -12.66 15.51
CA GLU A 203 18.78 -13.38 16.50
C GLU A 203 17.67 -12.57 17.19
N LEU A 204 17.34 -11.40 16.64
CA LEU A 204 16.30 -10.54 17.21
C LEU A 204 14.89 -10.87 16.73
N PHE A 205 13.92 -10.63 17.60
CA PHE A 205 12.49 -10.69 17.31
C PHE A 205 11.89 -9.28 17.27
N ILE A 206 11.24 -8.90 16.17
CA ILE A 206 10.55 -7.61 16.01
C ILE A 206 9.07 -7.84 15.75
N ASN A 207 8.23 -7.42 16.69
CA ASN A 207 6.79 -7.59 16.66
C ASN A 207 6.07 -6.24 16.60
N GLY A 208 5.58 -5.87 15.42
CA GLY A 208 4.87 -4.60 15.20
C GLY A 208 5.71 -3.33 15.49
N GLY A 209 7.03 -3.42 15.35
CA GLY A 209 7.93 -2.29 15.59
C GLY A 209 7.92 -1.30 14.43
N VAL A 210 7.76 -0.01 14.72
CA VAL A 210 7.96 1.07 13.74
C VAL A 210 9.27 1.77 14.09
N ILE A 211 10.31 1.48 13.33
CA ILE A 211 11.67 1.96 13.60
C ILE A 211 11.99 3.09 12.64
N LEU A 212 12.24 4.28 13.18
CA LEU A 212 12.60 5.45 12.38
C LEU A 212 13.98 5.31 11.72
N PRO A 213 14.30 6.15 10.72
CA PRO A 213 15.57 6.05 9.99
C PRO A 213 16.83 6.12 10.87
N HIS A 214 17.93 5.52 10.37
CA HIS A 214 19.28 5.60 10.94
C HIS A 214 19.38 5.03 12.36
N LYS A 215 18.75 3.88 12.60
CA LYS A 215 18.76 3.20 13.90
C LYS A 215 19.47 1.86 13.83
N ALA A 216 20.12 1.50 14.94
CA ALA A 216 20.64 0.17 15.17
C ALA A 216 19.83 -0.47 16.31
N ILE A 217 19.26 -1.65 16.04
CA ILE A 217 18.46 -2.42 16.98
C ILE A 217 19.31 -3.58 17.49
N SER A 218 19.59 -3.57 18.80
CA SER A 218 20.34 -4.61 19.51
C SER A 218 19.49 -5.42 20.48
N GLU A 219 18.20 -5.09 20.61
CA GLU A 219 17.27 -5.75 21.52
C GLU A 219 15.95 -6.07 20.80
N SER A 220 15.34 -7.21 21.17
CA SER A 220 14.06 -7.62 20.64
C SER A 220 12.94 -6.65 21.03
N ILE A 221 11.98 -6.49 20.12
CA ILE A 221 10.76 -5.72 20.30
C ILE A 221 9.61 -6.72 20.37
N SER A 222 9.21 -7.09 21.59
CA SER A 222 8.14 -8.07 21.82
C SER A 222 6.74 -7.49 21.64
N GLU A 223 6.58 -6.17 21.81
CA GLU A 223 5.31 -5.46 21.73
C GLU A 223 5.37 -4.29 20.74
N PRO A 224 4.27 -3.97 20.03
CA PRO A 224 4.24 -2.87 19.08
C PRO A 224 4.64 -1.55 19.72
N LYS A 225 5.67 -0.91 19.16
CA LYS A 225 6.14 0.40 19.63
C LYS A 225 6.84 1.17 18.51
N ILE A 226 6.88 2.49 18.64
CA ILE A 226 7.61 3.39 17.76
C ILE A 226 8.97 3.69 18.39
N LEU A 227 10.06 3.48 17.63
CA LEU A 227 11.41 3.83 18.04
C LEU A 227 11.85 5.06 17.25
N ILE A 228 11.94 6.18 17.97
CA ILE A 228 12.28 7.51 17.43
C ILE A 228 13.79 7.72 17.41
#